data_AF-A0A3M2L691-F1
#
_entry.id   AF-A0A3M2L691-F1
#
_cell.length_a   1.000
_cell.length_b   1.000
_cell.length_c   1.000
_cell.angle_alpha   90.00
_cell.angle_beta   90.00
_cell.angle_gamma   90.00
#
_symmetry.space_group_name_H-M   'P 1'
#
loop_
_entity.id
_entity.type
_entity.pdbx_description
1 polymer ?
#
loop_
_entity_poly.entity_id
_entity_poly.type
_entity_poly.pdbx_seq_one_letter_code
_entity_poly.pdbx_strand_id
1 'polypeptide(L)'
;MEAEEITSMNGKHTKLHPVLESLRKTPVAQAIRTTPVFQSVRTTSALVAGAALVGTIAATTAHASTTTPQDLKPQAAVAGAAHAEGALPETRQEAPQHAAAQQQAPQAAPAAPQAANEAPKAPAQPAPRKPTAAQAIKIATSQAGISEDGAGKTKFQQWYMGTERARQTIARDGGSLGLYADAEWCDMFVSWVGHQVGFAGSVGSDAWTVAHAKWFQQQKRWGTAAKPGAIVFFAWNGSKSIDAIQHVGMVIKDNGNGTVKTVEGNTDGGKVEVKTRPSSTIVGYGYPQYSG
;
A
#
# COMPACT_ATOMS: atom_id res chain seq x y z
N MET A 1 53.66 20.79 23.70
CA MET A 1 54.20 19.98 24.81
C MET A 1 53.64 20.65 26.06
N GLU A 2 52.68 20.12 26.81
CA GLU A 2 52.19 18.76 27.14
C GLU A 2 50.65 18.89 27.34
N ALA A 3 49.80 18.08 26.71
CA ALA A 3 49.25 16.81 27.23
C ALA A 3 48.60 16.92 28.62
N GLU A 4 47.30 17.23 28.66
CA GLU A 4 46.45 16.91 29.82
C GLU A 4 45.55 15.70 29.50
N GLU A 5 45.66 14.76 30.42
CA GLU A 5 45.08 13.43 30.51
C GLU A 5 43.62 13.52 30.94
N ILE A 6 42.70 12.96 30.15
CA ILE A 6 41.30 12.80 30.55
C ILE A 6 41.15 11.42 31.19
N THR A 7 41.26 11.39 32.51
CA THR A 7 41.01 10.21 33.35
C THR A 7 39.53 9.80 33.33
N SER A 8 39.33 8.50 33.16
CA SER A 8 38.12 7.72 33.33
C SER A 8 37.43 7.93 34.69
N MET A 9 36.10 8.15 34.70
CA MET A 9 35.26 7.75 35.84
C MET A 9 33.99 7.06 35.37
N ASN A 10 33.93 5.78 35.75
CA ASN A 10 32.87 4.83 35.56
C ASN A 10 31.71 5.12 36.54
N GLY A 11 30.47 5.02 36.06
CA GLY A 11 29.30 4.60 36.85
C GLY A 11 28.49 5.68 37.57
N LYS A 12 27.28 5.93 37.05
CA LYS A 12 26.08 6.13 37.88
C LYS A 12 24.83 5.71 37.11
N HIS A 13 24.16 4.71 37.66
CA HIS A 13 22.88 4.16 37.22
C HIS A 13 21.79 5.24 37.14
N THR A 14 21.27 5.51 35.94
CA THR A 14 19.98 6.19 35.79
C THR A 14 18.87 5.15 35.80
N LYS A 15 18.12 5.10 36.90
CA LYS A 15 16.89 4.30 37.01
C LYS A 15 15.93 4.72 35.89
N LEU A 16 15.48 3.75 35.09
CA LEU A 16 14.41 3.95 34.12
C LEU A 16 13.09 4.21 34.85
N HIS A 17 12.28 5.12 34.32
CA HIS A 17 10.95 5.46 34.83
C HIS A 17 10.04 4.22 34.91
N PRO A 18 9.20 4.06 35.96
CA PRO A 18 8.42 2.85 36.23
C PRO A 18 7.36 2.50 35.17
N VAL A 19 7.15 3.35 34.17
CA VAL A 19 6.23 3.11 33.05
C VAL A 19 6.86 2.20 31.97
N LEU A 20 8.18 2.25 31.78
CA LEU A 20 8.90 1.46 30.77
C LEU A 20 9.15 0.00 31.19
N GLU A 21 9.12 -0.30 32.49
CA GLU A 21 9.23 -1.67 33.02
C GLU A 21 7.93 -2.47 32.82
N SER A 22 6.76 -1.80 32.86
CA SER A 22 5.45 -2.47 32.76
C SER A 22 5.09 -2.92 31.34
N LEU A 23 5.65 -2.27 30.31
CA LEU A 23 5.41 -2.61 28.90
C LEU A 23 6.20 -3.85 28.43
N ARG A 24 7.17 -4.34 29.23
CA ARG A 24 7.89 -5.59 28.96
C ARG A 24 7.18 -6.84 29.46
N LYS A 25 6.12 -6.70 30.26
CA LYS A 25 5.42 -7.81 30.94
C LYS A 25 3.98 -8.01 30.47
N THR A 26 3.58 -7.44 29.34
CA THR A 26 2.29 -7.75 28.71
C THR A 26 2.40 -9.00 27.83
N PRO A 27 1.39 -9.89 27.83
CA PRO A 27 1.41 -11.15 27.05
C PRO A 27 1.57 -10.99 25.53
N VAL A 28 1.48 -9.77 25.01
CA VAL A 28 1.61 -9.46 23.57
C VAL A 28 3.08 -9.42 23.12
N ALA A 29 4.03 -9.14 24.02
CA ALA A 29 5.46 -9.04 23.67
C ALA A 29 6.20 -10.39 23.60
N GLN A 30 5.60 -11.48 24.11
CA GLN A 30 6.21 -12.81 24.10
C GLN A 30 5.84 -13.68 22.89
N ALA A 31 4.82 -13.29 22.11
CA ALA A 31 4.37 -14.07 20.95
C ALA A 31 5.19 -13.84 19.66
N ILE A 32 6.17 -12.93 19.67
CA ILE A 32 7.03 -12.63 18.49
C ILE A 32 8.36 -13.42 18.53
N ARG A 33 8.63 -14.21 19.57
CA ARG A 33 9.91 -14.93 19.72
C ARG A 33 9.91 -16.41 19.35
N THR A 34 8.77 -16.98 18.95
CA THR A 34 8.68 -18.43 18.69
C THR A 34 7.79 -18.74 17.50
N THR A 35 8.22 -18.36 16.30
CA THR A 35 7.74 -18.98 15.06
C THR A 35 8.96 -19.28 14.17
N PRO A 36 9.19 -20.55 13.79
CA PRO A 36 10.27 -20.88 12.87
C PRO A 36 9.87 -20.39 11.47
N VAL A 37 10.59 -19.40 10.96
CA VAL A 37 10.58 -19.06 9.53
C VAL A 37 11.23 -20.21 8.78
N PHE A 38 10.45 -20.90 7.95
CA PHE A 38 11.01 -21.87 7.00
C PHE A 38 11.97 -21.12 6.06
N GLN A 39 13.27 -21.43 6.18
CA GLN A 39 14.28 -21.05 5.22
C GLN A 39 14.03 -21.84 3.92
N SER A 40 13.69 -21.16 2.84
CA SER A 40 13.81 -21.74 1.50
C SER A 40 15.30 -21.89 1.16
N VAL A 41 15.80 -23.11 1.23
CA VAL A 41 17.12 -23.49 0.74
C VAL A 41 17.13 -23.29 -0.78
N ARG A 42 17.96 -22.35 -1.27
CA ARG A 42 18.31 -22.26 -2.70
C ARG A 42 19.28 -23.40 -3.02
N THR A 43 18.78 -24.52 -3.52
CA THR A 43 19.62 -25.56 -4.14
C THR A 43 20.08 -25.07 -5.52
N THR A 44 21.36 -24.74 -5.63
CA THR A 44 22.06 -24.60 -6.91
C THR A 44 22.24 -25.99 -7.52
N SER A 45 21.47 -26.29 -8.57
CA SER A 45 21.69 -27.50 -9.39
C SER A 45 22.87 -27.26 -10.33
N ALA A 46 24.05 -27.77 -9.95
CA ALA A 46 25.12 -28.06 -10.90
C ALA A 46 24.84 -29.45 -11.50
N LEU A 47 24.51 -29.49 -12.79
CA LEU A 47 24.38 -30.72 -13.57
C LEU A 47 25.77 -31.05 -14.14
N VAL A 48 26.41 -32.10 -13.61
CA VAL A 48 27.54 -32.77 -14.26
C VAL A 48 27.33 -34.28 -14.19
N ALA A 49 27.37 -34.88 -15.39
CA ALA A 49 27.65 -36.27 -15.75
C ALA A 49 26.75 -37.38 -15.15
N GLY A 50 25.94 -37.95 -16.04
CA GLY A 50 25.28 -39.23 -15.82
C GLY A 50 26.25 -40.41 -15.86
N ALA A 51 26.04 -41.35 -14.95
CA ALA A 51 26.36 -42.75 -15.11
C ALA A 51 25.29 -43.55 -14.37
N ALA A 52 24.67 -44.48 -15.09
CA ALA A 52 23.59 -45.34 -14.64
C ALA A 52 23.99 -46.22 -13.45
N LEU A 53 23.05 -46.52 -12.56
CA LEU A 53 22.98 -47.81 -11.86
C LEU A 53 21.56 -48.06 -11.32
N VAL A 54 21.16 -49.31 -11.52
CA VAL A 54 19.87 -49.96 -11.30
C VAL A 54 19.67 -50.25 -9.80
N GLY A 55 18.42 -50.24 -9.30
CA GLY A 55 18.10 -51.02 -8.10
C GLY A 55 16.95 -50.55 -7.19
N THR A 56 15.80 -51.22 -7.34
CA THR A 56 14.90 -51.74 -6.28
C THR A 56 14.18 -50.80 -5.29
N ILE A 57 12.85 -50.72 -5.50
CA ILE A 57 11.72 -50.86 -4.55
C ILE A 57 11.98 -50.94 -3.03
N ALA A 58 11.29 -50.07 -2.28
CA ALA A 58 10.62 -50.44 -1.03
C ALA A 58 9.50 -49.45 -0.69
N ALA A 59 8.25 -49.93 -0.74
CA ALA A 59 7.08 -49.26 -0.22
C ALA A 59 7.08 -49.35 1.32
N THR A 60 6.77 -48.26 2.01
CA THR A 60 6.22 -48.32 3.37
C THR A 60 5.08 -47.32 3.51
N THR A 61 3.90 -47.88 3.70
CA THR A 61 2.65 -47.25 4.12
C THR A 61 2.75 -46.83 5.58
N ALA A 62 2.35 -45.60 5.92
CA ALA A 62 2.04 -45.22 7.28
C ALA A 62 0.65 -44.56 7.34
N HIS A 63 -0.15 -45.09 8.25
CA HIS A 63 -1.59 -44.90 8.37
C HIS A 63 -1.98 -43.56 9.01
N ALA A 64 -3.08 -43.00 8.51
CA ALA A 64 -3.83 -41.93 9.15
C ALA A 64 -4.53 -42.44 10.42
N SER A 65 -4.48 -41.67 11.50
CA SER A 65 -5.31 -41.87 12.69
C SER A 65 -6.29 -40.71 12.82
N THR A 66 -7.56 -41.01 12.58
CA THR A 66 -8.73 -40.15 12.84
C THR A 66 -9.10 -40.23 14.31
N THR A 67 -9.20 -39.10 15.00
CA THR A 67 -9.92 -38.99 16.28
C THR A 67 -10.73 -37.69 16.35
N THR A 68 -12.03 -37.86 16.53
CA THR A 68 -13.06 -36.97 17.11
C THR A 68 -14.27 -37.89 17.33
N PRO A 69 -15.21 -37.66 18.26
CA PRO A 69 -15.73 -36.35 18.68
C PRO A 69 -15.98 -36.19 20.20
N GLN A 70 -16.28 -34.96 20.67
CA GLN A 70 -17.44 -34.74 21.55
C GLN A 70 -17.79 -33.26 21.75
N ASP A 71 -19.10 -33.03 21.73
CA ASP A 71 -19.89 -31.82 21.89
C ASP A 71 -19.76 -31.13 23.24
N LEU A 72 -19.81 -29.79 23.29
CA LEU A 72 -20.44 -29.00 24.37
C LEU A 72 -20.77 -27.55 23.92
N LYS A 73 -22.06 -27.23 23.86
CA LYS A 73 -22.72 -25.93 24.12
C LYS A 73 -24.20 -26.26 24.44
N PRO A 74 -25.05 -25.39 25.04
CA PRO A 74 -24.94 -23.93 25.20
C PRO A 74 -25.35 -23.39 26.59
N GLN A 75 -25.03 -22.13 26.92
CA GLN A 75 -25.92 -21.30 27.75
C GLN A 75 -25.83 -19.82 27.35
N ALA A 76 -27.00 -19.19 27.30
CA ALA A 76 -27.26 -17.78 27.11
C ALA A 76 -27.71 -17.17 28.46
N ALA A 77 -27.44 -15.89 28.67
CA ALA A 77 -28.21 -15.06 29.59
C ALA A 77 -28.34 -13.65 29.01
N VAL A 78 -29.52 -13.09 29.20
CA VAL A 78 -30.11 -11.88 28.62
C VAL A 78 -30.29 -10.80 29.69
N ALA A 79 -30.64 -9.61 29.19
CA ALA A 79 -31.16 -8.39 29.87
C ALA A 79 -30.09 -7.37 30.29
N GLY A 80 -30.25 -6.08 30.03
CA GLY A 80 -31.36 -5.33 29.44
C GLY A 80 -31.25 -3.84 29.82
N ALA A 81 -32.05 -3.01 29.15
CA ALA A 81 -32.34 -1.58 29.40
C ALA A 81 -31.25 -0.56 29.00
N ALA A 82 -31.53 0.63 28.47
CA ALA A 82 -32.75 1.25 27.97
C ALA A 82 -32.39 2.55 27.21
N HIS A 83 -33.28 2.95 26.30
CA HIS A 83 -33.62 4.27 25.76
C HIS A 83 -32.87 5.53 26.23
N ALA A 84 -32.56 6.43 25.28
CA ALA A 84 -33.19 7.76 25.23
C ALA A 84 -32.85 8.52 23.93
N GLU A 85 -33.93 8.86 23.22
CA GLU A 85 -34.03 9.93 22.22
C GLU A 85 -33.77 11.29 22.87
N GLY A 86 -33.18 12.22 22.12
CA GLY A 86 -32.95 13.60 22.57
C GLY A 86 -32.81 14.55 21.39
N ALA A 87 -33.81 15.41 21.25
CA ALA A 87 -34.11 16.28 20.12
C ALA A 87 -33.12 17.43 19.86
N LEU A 88 -33.22 17.98 18.64
CA LEU A 88 -32.69 19.26 18.15
C LEU A 88 -33.13 20.47 19.04
N PRO A 89 -32.52 21.65 18.86
CA PRO A 89 -33.08 22.56 17.87
C PRO A 89 -32.05 23.27 16.97
N GLU A 90 -32.48 23.49 15.73
CA GLU A 90 -32.00 24.54 14.84
C GLU A 90 -32.29 25.93 15.44
N THR A 91 -31.38 26.87 15.26
CA THR A 91 -31.72 28.30 15.27
C THR A 91 -31.22 28.95 13.97
N ARG A 92 -32.20 29.22 13.11
CA ARG A 92 -32.13 30.08 11.93
C ARG A 92 -32.30 31.53 12.41
N GLN A 93 -31.41 32.43 12.02
CA GLN A 93 -31.68 33.87 12.08
C GLN A 93 -31.25 34.52 10.76
N GLU A 94 -32.25 35.11 10.10
CA GLU A 94 -32.19 35.87 8.86
C GLU A 94 -31.65 37.30 9.09
N ALA A 95 -31.20 37.88 7.98
CA ALA A 95 -30.67 39.24 7.83
C ALA A 95 -31.68 40.36 8.13
N PRO A 96 -31.20 41.62 8.15
CA PRO A 96 -31.89 42.59 7.30
C PRO A 96 -30.94 43.44 6.43
N GLN A 97 -31.44 43.70 5.23
CA GLN A 97 -30.95 44.66 4.25
C GLN A 97 -31.33 46.08 4.67
N HIS A 98 -30.43 47.05 4.48
CA HIS A 98 -30.80 48.46 4.37
C HIS A 98 -30.15 49.08 3.14
N ALA A 99 -31.01 49.58 2.25
CA ALA A 99 -30.69 50.40 1.10
C ALA A 99 -30.64 51.88 1.50
N ALA A 100 -29.77 52.66 0.85
CA ALA A 100 -29.96 54.10 0.65
C ALA A 100 -29.14 54.59 -0.56
N ALA A 101 -29.86 55.12 -1.56
CA ALA A 101 -29.37 56.03 -2.59
C ALA A 101 -29.12 57.42 -1.93
N GLN A 102 -28.44 58.44 -2.48
CA GLN A 102 -28.34 59.00 -3.83
C GLN A 102 -27.41 60.24 -3.72
N GLN A 103 -26.70 60.66 -4.79
CA GLN A 103 -26.62 62.04 -5.33
C GLN A 103 -25.45 62.27 -6.33
N GLN A 104 -25.81 62.72 -7.55
CA GLN A 104 -24.97 63.32 -8.62
C GLN A 104 -24.88 64.85 -8.37
N ALA A 105 -24.04 65.73 -8.97
CA ALA A 105 -23.34 65.89 -10.26
C ALA A 105 -22.29 67.05 -10.10
N PRO A 106 -21.58 67.64 -11.11
CA PRO A 106 -21.68 67.49 -12.57
C PRO A 106 -20.35 67.40 -13.41
N GLN A 107 -20.55 66.81 -14.60
CA GLN A 107 -19.88 66.79 -15.91
C GLN A 107 -18.59 67.58 -16.24
N ALA A 108 -17.65 66.88 -16.91
CA ALA A 108 -16.94 67.34 -18.12
C ALA A 108 -16.49 66.11 -18.96
N ALA A 109 -16.57 66.18 -20.29
CA ALA A 109 -16.12 65.16 -21.24
C ALA A 109 -15.35 65.84 -22.39
N PRO A 110 -14.63 65.12 -23.27
CA PRO A 110 -13.74 63.97 -23.04
C PRO A 110 -12.33 64.22 -23.65
N ALA A 111 -11.28 63.62 -23.07
CA ALA A 111 -9.99 63.47 -23.76
C ALA A 111 -9.82 61.98 -24.13
N ALA A 112 -9.57 61.72 -25.41
CA ALA A 112 -9.44 60.39 -25.98
C ALA A 112 -8.30 59.58 -25.32
N PRO A 113 -8.53 58.34 -24.86
CA PRO A 113 -7.44 57.43 -24.54
C PRO A 113 -6.92 56.79 -25.82
N GLN A 114 -5.63 57.00 -26.07
CA GLN A 114 -4.86 56.30 -27.08
C GLN A 114 -5.00 54.79 -26.91
N ALA A 115 -5.23 54.10 -28.03
CA ALA A 115 -5.23 52.64 -28.10
C ALA A 115 -3.86 52.11 -27.65
N ALA A 116 -3.79 51.63 -26.41
CA ALA A 116 -2.73 50.73 -25.99
C ALA A 116 -3.00 49.39 -26.69
N ASN A 117 -2.10 49.00 -27.59
CA ASN A 117 -2.06 47.65 -28.14
C ASN A 117 -1.88 46.65 -26.99
N GLU A 118 -2.97 46.09 -26.48
CA GLU A 118 -2.91 44.88 -25.67
C GLU A 118 -2.52 43.72 -26.58
N ALA A 119 -1.26 43.29 -26.46
CA ALA A 119 -0.80 42.04 -27.04
C ALA A 119 -1.72 40.90 -26.55
N PRO A 120 -2.13 39.95 -27.42
CA PRO A 120 -2.97 38.85 -27.00
C PRO A 120 -2.32 38.10 -25.84
N LYS A 121 -2.97 38.10 -24.67
CA LYS A 121 -2.59 37.28 -23.52
C LYS A 121 -2.57 35.83 -24.00
N ALA A 122 -1.39 35.21 -23.99
CA ALA A 122 -1.21 33.81 -24.33
C ALA A 122 -2.25 32.98 -23.56
N PRO A 123 -2.95 32.02 -24.21
CA PRO A 123 -3.98 31.25 -23.55
C PRO A 123 -3.38 30.58 -22.31
N ALA A 124 -4.07 30.75 -21.17
CA ALA A 124 -3.71 30.11 -19.93
C ALA A 124 -3.54 28.60 -20.18
N GLN A 125 -2.40 28.04 -19.77
CA GLN A 125 -2.15 26.62 -19.91
C GLN A 125 -3.31 25.84 -19.26
N PRO A 126 -3.92 24.87 -19.96
CA PRO A 126 -4.97 24.05 -19.37
C PRO A 126 -4.45 23.41 -18.08
N ALA A 127 -5.24 23.45 -17.01
CA ALA A 127 -4.93 22.74 -15.78
C ALA A 127 -4.56 21.27 -16.12
N PRO A 128 -3.57 20.68 -15.43
CA PRO A 128 -3.11 19.33 -15.73
C PRO A 128 -4.29 18.37 -15.64
N ARG A 129 -4.59 17.69 -16.75
CA ARG A 129 -5.72 16.76 -16.83
C ARG A 129 -5.42 15.55 -15.95
N LYS A 130 -6.36 15.22 -15.07
CA LYS A 130 -6.38 13.98 -14.28
C LYS A 130 -6.07 12.77 -15.18
N PRO A 131 -5.14 11.87 -14.81
CA PRO A 131 -4.71 10.78 -15.69
C PRO A 131 -5.80 9.70 -15.83
N THR A 132 -5.77 8.97 -16.95
CA THR A 132 -6.66 7.84 -17.22
C THR A 132 -6.07 6.53 -16.72
N ALA A 133 -6.92 5.52 -16.51
CA ALA A 133 -6.46 4.17 -16.20
C ALA A 133 -5.54 3.61 -17.29
N ALA A 134 -5.82 3.90 -18.56
CA ALA A 134 -5.01 3.46 -19.69
C ALA A 134 -3.59 4.04 -19.65
N GLN A 135 -3.41 5.29 -19.20
CA GLN A 135 -2.09 5.89 -19.01
C GLN A 135 -1.29 5.17 -17.91
N ALA A 136 -1.93 4.85 -16.79
CA ALA A 136 -1.29 4.09 -15.70
C ALA A 136 -0.90 2.68 -16.14
N ILE A 137 -1.80 1.97 -16.83
CA ILE A 137 -1.52 0.65 -17.41
C ILE A 137 -0.35 0.73 -18.39
N LYS A 138 -0.30 1.75 -19.26
CA LYS A 138 0.80 1.93 -20.22
C LYS A 138 2.14 2.11 -19.51
N ILE A 139 2.19 2.90 -18.44
CA ILE A 139 3.42 3.07 -17.65
C ILE A 139 3.82 1.76 -16.97
N ALA A 140 2.87 1.05 -16.34
CA ALA A 140 3.17 -0.20 -15.66
C ALA A 140 3.68 -1.27 -16.65
N THR A 141 2.98 -1.46 -17.77
CA THR A 141 3.33 -2.46 -18.79
C THR A 141 4.64 -2.15 -19.52
N SER A 142 5.04 -0.88 -19.65
CA SER A 142 6.34 -0.52 -20.25
C SER A 142 7.53 -0.94 -19.37
N GLN A 143 7.29 -1.36 -18.14
CA GLN A 143 8.32 -1.88 -17.25
C GLN A 143 8.49 -3.41 -17.36
N ALA A 144 7.66 -4.10 -18.14
CA ALA A 144 7.75 -5.56 -18.28
C ALA A 144 9.15 -5.99 -18.73
N GLY A 145 9.69 -7.03 -18.08
CA GLY A 145 11.04 -7.54 -18.30
C GLY A 145 12.11 -6.93 -17.40
N ILE A 146 11.84 -5.83 -16.70
CA ILE A 146 12.75 -5.35 -15.65
C ILE A 146 12.82 -6.41 -14.55
N SER A 147 14.04 -6.81 -14.19
CA SER A 147 14.30 -7.76 -13.12
C SER A 147 15.23 -7.17 -12.08
N GLU A 148 15.38 -7.88 -10.97
CA GLU A 148 16.47 -7.69 -10.04
C GLU A 148 17.82 -7.72 -10.76
N ASP A 149 18.74 -6.87 -10.28
CA ASP A 149 20.14 -6.85 -10.68
C ASP A 149 20.93 -7.99 -10.01
N GLY A 150 22.25 -8.05 -10.24
CA GLY A 150 23.12 -9.06 -9.64
C GLY A 150 23.19 -9.03 -8.11
N ALA A 151 22.68 -7.98 -7.47
CA ALA A 151 22.58 -7.84 -6.02
C ALA A 151 21.16 -8.12 -5.49
N GLY A 152 20.21 -8.56 -6.34
CA GLY A 152 18.82 -8.79 -5.94
C GLY A 152 17.99 -7.51 -5.82
N LYS A 153 18.42 -6.41 -6.44
CA LYS A 153 17.82 -5.08 -6.26
C LYS A 153 17.19 -4.55 -7.54
N THR A 154 16.23 -3.64 -7.38
CA THR A 154 15.55 -2.97 -8.48
C THR A 154 15.53 -1.46 -8.29
N LYS A 155 15.34 -0.75 -9.40
CA LYS A 155 15.08 0.69 -9.37
C LYS A 155 13.85 1.07 -8.55
N PHE A 156 12.90 0.14 -8.33
CA PHE A 156 11.68 0.40 -7.55
C PHE A 156 11.99 0.46 -6.06
N GLN A 157 12.81 -0.47 -5.54
CA GLN A 157 13.31 -0.42 -4.17
C GLN A 157 14.18 0.81 -3.95
N GLN A 158 15.11 1.08 -4.88
CA GLN A 158 15.99 2.26 -4.81
C GLN A 158 15.19 3.55 -4.79
N TRP A 159 14.18 3.68 -5.66
CA TRP A 159 13.27 4.82 -5.66
C TRP A 159 12.49 4.92 -4.35
N TYR A 160 11.91 3.81 -3.87
CA TYR A 160 11.06 3.81 -2.69
C TYR A 160 11.82 4.32 -1.45
N MET A 161 13.06 3.86 -1.26
CA MET A 161 13.95 4.33 -0.18
C MET A 161 14.24 5.85 -0.25
N GLY A 162 14.14 6.47 -1.42
CA GLY A 162 14.28 7.92 -1.57
C GLY A 162 13.03 8.72 -1.21
N THR A 163 11.89 8.07 -0.97
CA THR A 163 10.61 8.76 -0.76
C THR A 163 10.38 9.16 0.70
N GLU A 164 9.59 10.22 0.90
CA GLU A 164 9.05 10.53 2.23
C GLU A 164 8.15 9.41 2.74
N ARG A 165 7.48 8.68 1.84
CA ARG A 165 6.64 7.55 2.21
C ARG A 165 7.44 6.46 2.93
N ALA A 166 8.66 6.15 2.50
CA ALA A 166 9.52 5.18 3.18
C ALA A 166 9.84 5.59 4.63
N ARG A 167 10.00 6.89 4.91
CA ARG A 167 10.18 7.38 6.28
C ARG A 167 8.91 7.20 7.12
N GLN A 168 7.75 7.48 6.53
CA GLN A 168 6.46 7.30 7.19
C GLN A 168 6.17 5.83 7.50
N THR A 169 6.49 4.90 6.60
CA THR A 169 6.31 3.47 6.85
C THR A 169 7.27 2.95 7.92
N ILE A 170 8.52 3.43 7.97
CA ILE A 170 9.42 3.13 9.10
C ILE A 170 8.86 3.67 10.42
N ALA A 171 8.32 4.89 10.43
CA ALA A 171 7.71 5.45 11.63
C ALA A 171 6.47 4.67 12.09
N ARG A 172 5.70 4.11 11.14
CA ARG A 172 4.50 3.30 11.40
C ARG A 172 4.85 1.89 11.88
N ASP A 173 5.80 1.24 11.22
CA ASP A 173 6.03 -0.21 11.32
C ASP A 173 7.32 -0.57 12.06
N GLY A 174 8.21 0.40 12.28
CA GLY A 174 9.58 0.18 12.73
C GLY A 174 10.51 -0.23 11.59
N GLY A 175 11.75 -0.61 11.95
CA GLY A 175 12.78 -1.02 11.00
C GLY A 175 13.73 0.10 10.57
N SER A 176 14.41 -0.09 9.44
CA SER A 176 15.38 0.86 8.89
C SER A 176 15.29 0.92 7.38
N LEU A 177 15.81 2.00 6.78
CA LEU A 177 15.71 2.24 5.34
C LEU A 177 16.33 1.12 4.50
N GLY A 178 17.44 0.56 4.98
CA GLY A 178 18.16 -0.51 4.28
C GLY A 178 17.32 -1.79 4.09
N LEU A 179 16.33 -2.05 4.96
CA LEU A 179 15.47 -3.22 4.83
C LEU A 179 14.66 -3.23 3.53
N TYR A 180 14.34 -2.05 2.97
CA TYR A 180 13.62 -1.97 1.69
C TYR A 180 14.49 -2.37 0.50
N ALA A 181 15.82 -2.34 0.61
CA ALA A 181 16.71 -2.74 -0.47
C ALA A 181 16.62 -4.24 -0.79
N ASP A 182 16.24 -5.06 0.20
CA ASP A 182 16.20 -6.52 0.11
C ASP A 182 14.76 -7.06 0.30
N ALA A 183 13.76 -6.17 0.39
CA ALA A 183 12.36 -6.54 0.59
C ALA A 183 11.66 -6.88 -0.72
N GLU A 184 10.62 -7.72 -0.63
CA GLU A 184 9.69 -7.99 -1.73
C GLU A 184 9.09 -6.67 -2.26
N TRP A 185 9.27 -6.39 -3.55
CA TRP A 185 9.08 -5.05 -4.09
C TRP A 185 7.82 -4.85 -4.95
N CYS A 186 6.89 -5.81 -4.89
CA CYS A 186 5.63 -5.76 -5.66
C CYS A 186 4.82 -4.47 -5.41
N ASP A 187 4.70 -4.03 -4.15
CA ASP A 187 3.95 -2.83 -3.81
C ASP A 187 4.74 -1.54 -4.03
N MET A 188 6.07 -1.60 -3.92
CA MET A 188 6.94 -0.50 -4.31
C MET A 188 6.83 -0.21 -5.81
N PHE A 189 6.68 -1.24 -6.64
CA PHE A 189 6.40 -1.10 -8.07
C PHE A 189 5.07 -0.40 -8.33
N VAL A 190 3.97 -0.84 -7.69
CA VAL A 190 2.65 -0.19 -7.84
C VAL A 190 2.69 1.26 -7.37
N SER A 191 3.34 1.52 -6.24
CA SER A 191 3.57 2.86 -5.70
C SER A 191 4.36 3.73 -6.67
N TRP A 192 5.39 3.18 -7.30
CA TRP A 192 6.18 3.86 -8.32
C TRP A 192 5.32 4.22 -9.54
N VAL A 193 4.48 3.31 -10.03
CA VAL A 193 3.55 3.60 -11.13
C VAL A 193 2.65 4.78 -10.78
N GLY A 194 2.05 4.79 -9.57
CA GLY A 194 1.23 5.88 -9.07
C GLY A 194 1.97 7.22 -9.05
N HIS A 195 3.24 7.21 -8.65
CA HIS A 195 4.11 8.38 -8.71
C HIS A 195 4.38 8.84 -10.14
N GLN A 196 4.70 7.93 -11.08
CA GLN A 196 5.00 8.27 -12.47
C GLN A 196 3.82 8.90 -13.22
N VAL A 197 2.58 8.48 -12.94
CA VAL A 197 1.40 9.13 -13.51
C VAL A 197 1.00 10.43 -12.79
N GLY A 198 1.75 10.87 -11.78
CA GLY A 198 1.41 12.04 -10.97
C GLY A 198 0.13 11.85 -10.15
N PHE A 199 -0.18 10.61 -9.75
CA PHE A 199 -1.47 10.25 -9.14
C PHE A 199 -1.36 9.38 -7.90
N ALA A 200 -0.22 9.46 -7.20
CA ALA A 200 0.05 8.72 -5.96
C ALA A 200 -1.03 8.95 -4.88
N GLY A 201 -1.63 10.14 -4.81
CA GLY A 201 -2.71 10.43 -3.85
C GLY A 201 -3.97 9.58 -4.07
N SER A 202 -4.21 9.10 -5.30
CA SER A 202 -5.34 8.23 -5.60
C SER A 202 -4.93 6.76 -5.74
N VAL A 203 -3.74 6.48 -6.28
CA VAL A 203 -3.21 5.12 -6.36
C VAL A 203 -2.83 4.57 -5.00
N GLY A 204 -2.45 5.43 -4.05
CA GLY A 204 -1.83 5.01 -2.80
C GLY A 204 -0.33 4.76 -2.99
N SER A 205 0.37 4.59 -1.87
CA SER A 205 1.80 4.26 -1.86
C SER A 205 2.15 3.53 -0.57
N ASP A 206 2.76 2.37 -0.67
CA ASP A 206 3.26 1.59 0.47
C ASP A 206 4.31 0.57 0.00
N ALA A 207 5.06 -0.01 0.94
CA ALA A 207 5.87 -1.20 0.69
C ALA A 207 5.15 -2.47 1.18
N TRP A 208 4.15 -2.32 2.06
CA TRP A 208 3.41 -3.42 2.65
C TRP A 208 2.00 -3.52 2.08
N THR A 209 1.76 -4.60 1.34
CA THR A 209 0.53 -4.87 0.59
C THR A 209 -0.75 -4.82 1.45
N VAL A 210 -0.70 -5.34 2.67
CA VAL A 210 -1.84 -5.32 3.62
C VAL A 210 -2.17 -3.88 4.02
N ALA A 211 -1.17 -3.06 4.32
CA ALA A 211 -1.39 -1.66 4.67
C ALA A 211 -1.96 -0.87 3.49
N HIS A 212 -1.50 -1.15 2.27
CA HIS A 212 -2.03 -0.51 1.07
C HIS A 212 -3.50 -0.87 0.82
N ALA A 213 -3.88 -2.15 0.98
CA ALA A 213 -5.27 -2.58 0.90
C ALA A 213 -6.14 -1.91 1.98
N LYS A 214 -5.67 -1.85 3.23
CA LYS A 214 -6.35 -1.14 4.33
C LYS A 214 -6.50 0.35 4.06
N TRP A 215 -5.50 0.98 3.44
CA TRP A 215 -5.61 2.36 3.01
C TRP A 215 -6.75 2.54 2.01
N PHE A 216 -6.87 1.70 0.98
CA PHE A 216 -8.02 1.76 0.05
C PHE A 216 -9.37 1.57 0.75
N GLN A 217 -9.46 0.70 1.77
CA GLN A 217 -10.67 0.57 2.58
C GLN A 217 -11.00 1.86 3.33
N GLN A 218 -10.01 2.47 4.00
CA GLN A 218 -10.18 3.73 4.73
C GLN A 218 -10.61 4.86 3.79
N GLN A 219 -10.11 4.86 2.55
CA GLN A 219 -10.50 5.80 1.52
C GLN A 219 -11.88 5.51 0.90
N LYS A 220 -12.59 4.46 1.35
CA LYS A 220 -13.86 3.98 0.77
C LYS A 220 -13.75 3.64 -0.72
N ARG A 221 -12.59 3.13 -1.13
CA ARG A 221 -12.23 2.80 -2.52
C ARG A 221 -11.74 1.37 -2.66
N TRP A 222 -12.32 0.47 -1.88
CA TRP A 222 -12.08 -0.97 -1.94
C TRP A 222 -13.32 -1.69 -2.50
N GLY A 223 -13.13 -2.75 -3.27
CA GLY A 223 -14.23 -3.60 -3.74
C GLY A 223 -13.76 -4.90 -4.39
N THR A 224 -14.68 -5.56 -5.11
CA THR A 224 -14.52 -6.94 -5.60
C THR A 224 -14.60 -7.07 -7.12
N ALA A 225 -14.88 -5.98 -7.84
CA ALA A 225 -14.94 -5.98 -9.30
C ALA A 225 -13.58 -5.59 -9.90
N ALA A 226 -13.09 -6.40 -10.85
CA ALA A 226 -11.92 -6.07 -11.66
C ALA A 226 -12.25 -4.91 -12.61
N LYS A 227 -11.43 -3.85 -12.58
CA LYS A 227 -11.55 -2.70 -13.48
C LYS A 227 -10.16 -2.34 -14.00
N PRO A 228 -9.99 -1.97 -15.28
CA PRO A 228 -8.71 -1.47 -15.78
C PRO A 228 -8.13 -0.38 -14.89
N GLY A 229 -6.85 -0.52 -14.52
CA GLY A 229 -6.12 0.39 -13.64
C GLY A 229 -6.36 0.19 -12.14
N ALA A 230 -7.32 -0.65 -11.74
CA ALA A 230 -7.50 -1.00 -10.34
C ALA A 230 -6.24 -1.70 -9.79
N ILE A 231 -5.94 -1.48 -8.51
CA ILE A 231 -4.87 -2.18 -7.83
C ILE A 231 -5.44 -3.49 -7.31
N VAL A 232 -4.90 -4.63 -7.76
CA VAL A 232 -5.38 -5.97 -7.41
C VAL A 232 -4.50 -6.56 -6.33
N PHE A 233 -5.13 -7.18 -5.32
CA PHE A 233 -4.44 -7.78 -4.18
C PHE A 233 -4.73 -9.27 -4.09
N PHE A 234 -3.71 -10.07 -3.83
CA PHE A 234 -3.78 -11.52 -3.90
C PHE A 234 -3.46 -12.21 -2.58
N ALA A 235 -4.14 -13.34 -2.36
CA ALA A 235 -3.81 -14.34 -1.35
C ALA A 235 -3.79 -15.70 -2.05
N TRP A 236 -2.63 -16.35 -2.12
CA TRP A 236 -2.44 -17.53 -2.97
C TRP A 236 -3.24 -18.75 -2.50
N ASN A 237 -3.55 -18.82 -1.21
CA ASN A 237 -4.45 -19.83 -0.65
C ASN A 237 -5.94 -19.57 -0.93
N GLY A 238 -6.28 -18.52 -1.70
CA GLY A 238 -7.66 -18.17 -2.03
C GLY A 238 -8.41 -17.44 -0.92
N SER A 239 -7.75 -17.09 0.20
CA SER A 239 -8.36 -16.30 1.26
C SER A 239 -8.96 -14.99 0.71
N LYS A 240 -10.01 -14.51 1.37
CA LYS A 240 -10.66 -13.22 1.09
C LYS A 240 -10.41 -12.20 2.21
N SER A 241 -9.55 -12.55 3.17
CA SER A 241 -9.09 -11.63 4.21
C SER A 241 -7.98 -10.72 3.69
N ILE A 242 -8.05 -9.44 4.03
CA ILE A 242 -6.99 -8.47 3.75
C ILE A 242 -5.70 -8.80 4.49
N ASP A 243 -5.79 -9.36 5.70
CA ASP A 243 -4.61 -9.74 6.47
C ASP A 243 -3.89 -10.96 5.88
N ALA A 244 -4.54 -11.67 4.94
CA ALA A 244 -3.93 -12.76 4.19
C ALA A 244 -3.29 -12.29 2.87
N ILE A 245 -3.30 -11.00 2.53
CA ILE A 245 -2.70 -10.52 1.28
C ILE A 245 -1.18 -10.74 1.29
N GLN A 246 -0.66 -11.29 0.20
CA GLN A 246 0.76 -11.60 0.01
C GLN A 246 1.37 -10.85 -1.17
N HIS A 247 0.54 -10.43 -2.14
CA HIS A 247 1.02 -9.84 -3.39
C HIS A 247 0.04 -8.81 -3.93
N VAL A 248 0.53 -7.94 -4.81
CA VAL A 248 -0.23 -6.86 -5.41
C VAL A 248 0.21 -6.64 -6.86
N GLY A 249 -0.70 -6.15 -7.69
CA GLY A 249 -0.41 -5.71 -9.06
C GLY A 249 -1.42 -4.68 -9.53
N MET A 250 -1.39 -4.37 -10.83
CA MET A 250 -2.36 -3.51 -11.49
C MET A 250 -3.16 -4.31 -12.53
N VAL A 251 -4.49 -4.13 -12.51
CA VAL A 251 -5.38 -4.73 -13.49
C VAL A 251 -5.18 -4.08 -14.85
N ILE A 252 -4.87 -4.88 -15.86
CA ILE A 252 -4.92 -4.47 -17.27
C ILE A 252 -6.36 -4.60 -17.78
N LYS A 253 -6.97 -5.77 -17.59
CA LYS A 253 -8.38 -6.03 -17.94
C LYS A 253 -8.94 -7.24 -17.21
N ASP A 254 -10.27 -7.24 -17.06
CA ASP A 254 -11.03 -8.47 -16.82
C ASP A 254 -11.12 -9.26 -18.14
N ASN A 255 -10.89 -10.57 -18.10
CA ASN A 255 -11.01 -11.42 -19.29
C ASN A 255 -12.44 -11.99 -19.47
N GLY A 256 -13.33 -11.82 -18.48
CA GLY A 256 -14.72 -12.28 -18.57
C GLY A 256 -14.92 -13.80 -18.44
N ASN A 257 -13.84 -14.54 -18.15
CA ASN A 257 -13.85 -16.00 -18.02
C ASN A 257 -13.35 -16.48 -16.65
N GLY A 258 -13.53 -15.64 -15.61
CA GLY A 258 -13.05 -15.91 -14.26
C GLY A 258 -11.55 -15.67 -14.06
N THR A 259 -10.87 -15.06 -15.04
CA THR A 259 -9.46 -14.65 -14.93
C THR A 259 -9.29 -13.16 -15.19
N VAL A 260 -8.22 -12.59 -14.63
CA VAL A 260 -7.87 -11.17 -14.78
C VAL A 260 -6.47 -11.07 -15.37
N LYS A 261 -6.29 -10.20 -16.36
CA LYS A 261 -4.97 -9.85 -16.89
C LYS A 261 -4.39 -8.70 -16.08
N THR A 262 -3.16 -8.84 -15.63
CA THR A 262 -2.49 -7.96 -14.67
C THR A 262 -1.07 -7.64 -15.11
N VAL A 263 -0.51 -6.55 -14.61
CA VAL A 263 0.93 -6.28 -14.60
C VAL A 263 1.39 -6.18 -13.16
N GLU A 264 2.41 -6.97 -12.83
CA GLU A 264 2.86 -7.22 -11.46
C GLU A 264 4.37 -7.03 -11.41
N GLY A 265 4.85 -6.36 -10.35
CA GLY A 265 6.28 -6.34 -10.02
C GLY A 265 6.59 -7.48 -9.07
N ASN A 266 7.85 -7.91 -9.05
CA ASN A 266 8.33 -8.98 -8.18
C ASN A 266 7.56 -10.29 -8.31
N THR A 267 7.28 -10.70 -9.55
CA THR A 267 6.75 -12.02 -9.88
C THR A 267 7.78 -12.81 -10.67
N ASP A 268 7.63 -14.13 -10.75
CA ASP A 268 8.41 -15.01 -11.63
C ASP A 268 9.93 -14.84 -11.47
N GLY A 269 10.39 -14.88 -10.22
CA GLY A 269 11.80 -14.76 -9.87
C GLY A 269 12.31 -13.33 -9.92
N GLY A 270 11.56 -12.38 -9.35
CA GLY A 270 12.00 -11.00 -9.19
C GLY A 270 11.95 -10.20 -10.49
N LYS A 271 10.82 -10.27 -11.23
CA LYS A 271 10.60 -9.56 -12.50
C LYS A 271 9.30 -8.76 -12.50
N VAL A 272 9.22 -7.75 -13.36
CA VAL A 272 7.94 -7.17 -13.79
C VAL A 272 7.40 -7.99 -14.94
N GLU A 273 6.18 -8.50 -14.81
CA GLU A 273 5.54 -9.30 -15.86
C GLU A 273 4.06 -8.98 -16.04
N VAL A 274 3.55 -9.31 -17.24
CA VAL A 274 2.12 -9.40 -17.49
C VAL A 274 1.64 -10.82 -17.20
N LYS A 275 0.70 -10.97 -16.26
CA LYS A 275 0.14 -12.26 -15.85
C LYS A 275 -1.33 -12.37 -16.21
N THR A 276 -1.80 -13.61 -16.27
CA THR A 276 -3.24 -13.92 -16.20
C THR A 276 -3.45 -14.69 -14.90
N ARG A 277 -4.23 -14.11 -13.98
CA ARG A 277 -4.47 -14.68 -12.64
C ARG A 277 -5.92 -15.15 -12.53
N PRO A 278 -6.19 -16.30 -11.89
CA PRO A 278 -7.55 -16.71 -11.60
C PRO A 278 -8.17 -15.80 -10.54
N SER A 279 -9.46 -15.48 -10.68
CA SER A 279 -10.19 -14.67 -9.70
C SER A 279 -10.25 -15.32 -8.30
N SER A 280 -10.10 -16.63 -8.22
CA SER A 280 -10.09 -17.38 -6.95
C SER A 280 -8.97 -16.97 -6.00
N THR A 281 -7.82 -16.49 -6.50
CA THR A 281 -6.68 -16.05 -5.68
C THR A 281 -6.73 -14.55 -5.33
N ILE A 282 -7.74 -13.83 -5.81
CA ILE A 282 -7.88 -12.40 -5.58
C ILE A 282 -8.66 -12.15 -4.29
N VAL A 283 -8.13 -11.27 -3.44
CA VAL A 283 -8.78 -10.80 -2.20
C VAL A 283 -9.75 -9.67 -2.52
N GLY A 284 -9.30 -8.70 -3.33
CA GLY A 284 -10.08 -7.56 -3.75
C GLY A 284 -9.25 -6.54 -4.52
N TYR A 285 -9.84 -5.37 -4.71
CA TYR A 285 -9.31 -4.31 -5.55
C TYR A 285 -9.39 -2.96 -4.87
N GLY A 286 -8.31 -2.19 -4.99
CA GLY A 286 -8.28 -0.76 -4.75
C GLY A 286 -8.65 0.01 -6.02
N TYR A 287 -9.44 1.08 -5.88
CA TYR A 287 -9.91 1.90 -6.99
C TYR A 287 -9.26 3.29 -6.96
N PRO A 288 -8.15 3.50 -7.69
CA PRO A 288 -7.71 4.84 -8.01
C PRO A 288 -8.81 5.54 -8.82
N GLN A 289 -9.08 6.79 -8.48
CA GLN A 289 -10.11 7.58 -9.13
C GLN A 289 -9.51 8.16 -10.40
N TYR A 290 -9.25 7.39 -11.46
CA TYR A 290 -8.76 7.96 -12.71
C TYR A 290 -9.80 8.89 -13.38
N SER A 291 -9.44 9.56 -14.47
CA SER A 291 -10.41 10.13 -15.41
C SER A 291 -10.92 9.06 -16.36
N GLY A 292 -12.20 9.15 -16.73
CA GLY A 292 -12.89 8.16 -17.56
C GLY A 292 -14.03 7.49 -16.82
#